data_AF-A0A816SSV3-F1
#
_entry.id   AF-A0A816SSV3-F1
#
_cell.length_a   1.000
_cell.length_b   1.000
_cell.length_c   1.000
_cell.angle_alpha   90.00
_cell.angle_beta   90.00
_cell.angle_gamma   90.00
#
_symmetry.space_group_name_H-M   'P 1'
#
loop_
_entity.id
_entity.type
_entity.pdbx_description
1 polymer ?
#
loop_
_entity_poly.entity_id
_entity_poly.type
_entity_poly.pdbx_seq_one_letter_code
_entity_poly.pdbx_strand_id
1 'polypeptide(L)'
;MAWMQMIQSARSVLRRTQPSSTLILSRFYSKPAPYAVKVGIPEFLSGIGGGVETHVARLETELGDLSKLLVTRTLKLKKFGIPCKHRKLILKYSQKYRLGLWKPRADAIKA
;
A
#
# COMPACT_ATOMS: atom_id res chain seq x y z
N MET A 1 -23.85 -0.41 38.73
CA MET A 1 -24.81 -1.25 37.98
C MET A 1 -25.79 -0.46 37.09
N ALA A 2 -25.63 0.85 36.87
CA ALA A 2 -26.57 1.65 36.05
C ALA A 2 -26.14 1.84 34.57
N TRP A 3 -24.87 1.60 34.23
CA TRP A 3 -24.36 1.79 32.86
C TRP A 3 -24.82 0.73 31.86
N MET A 4 -25.17 -0.47 32.32
CA MET A 4 -25.59 -1.56 31.42
C MET A 4 -27.03 -1.41 30.93
N GLN A 5 -27.89 -0.68 31.64
CA GLN A 5 -29.29 -0.47 31.23
C GLN A 5 -29.43 0.55 30.08
N MET A 6 -28.58 1.58 30.05
CA MET A 6 -28.63 2.64 29.02
C MET A 6 -28.25 2.13 27.62
N ILE A 7 -27.42 1.09 27.54
CA ILE A 7 -27.01 0.47 26.26
C ILE A 7 -28.13 -0.41 25.69
N GLN A 8 -28.97 -1.01 26.56
CA GLN A 8 -30.05 -1.89 26.14
C GLN A 8 -31.26 -1.10 25.60
N SER A 9 -31.55 0.08 26.15
CA SER A 9 -32.62 0.96 25.68
C SER A 9 -32.31 1.60 24.31
N ALA A 10 -31.04 1.88 24.01
CA ALA A 10 -30.65 2.35 22.66
C ALA A 10 -30.84 1.27 21.58
N ARG A 11 -30.69 -0.01 21.94
CA ARG A 11 -30.86 -1.14 21.01
C ARG A 11 -32.32 -1.44 20.66
N SER A 12 -33.28 -1.09 21.52
CA SER A 12 -34.71 -1.36 21.25
C SER A 12 -35.32 -0.39 20.23
N VAL A 13 -34.78 0.84 20.14
CA VAL A 13 -35.24 1.87 19.19
C VAL A 13 -34.80 1.57 17.75
N LEU A 14 -33.64 0.93 17.57
CA LEU A 14 -33.09 0.62 16.24
C LEU A 14 -33.72 -0.62 15.58
N ARG A 15 -34.64 -1.33 16.25
CA ARG A 15 -35.19 -2.62 15.78
C ARG A 15 -36.44 -2.47 14.90
N ARG A 16 -36.86 -1.25 14.56
CA ARG A 16 -38.08 -0.96 13.79
C ARG A 16 -37.82 -0.37 12.40
N THR A 17 -36.68 -0.66 11.79
CA THR A 17 -36.43 -0.38 10.37
C THR A 17 -36.07 -1.67 9.66
N GLN A 18 -36.92 -2.04 8.70
CA GLN A 18 -36.77 -3.21 7.85
C GLN A 18 -35.47 -3.19 7.03
N PRO A 19 -34.99 -4.36 6.57
CA PRO A 19 -33.70 -4.52 5.93
C PRO A 19 -33.81 -4.15 4.45
N SER A 20 -33.46 -2.92 4.11
CA SER A 20 -33.25 -2.54 2.72
C SER A 20 -31.76 -2.59 2.41
N SER A 21 -31.42 -3.44 1.44
CA SER A 21 -30.23 -3.36 0.60
C SER A 21 -28.88 -3.41 1.31
N THR A 22 -28.26 -4.59 1.26
CA THR A 22 -26.83 -4.79 1.27
C THR A 22 -26.13 -3.80 0.34
N LEU A 23 -25.76 -2.63 0.89
CA LEU A 23 -24.71 -1.80 0.32
C LEU A 23 -23.38 -2.49 0.61
N ILE A 24 -23.14 -3.59 -0.10
CA ILE A 24 -21.78 -4.02 -0.39
C ILE A 24 -21.20 -2.85 -1.16
N LEU A 25 -20.53 -1.94 -0.45
CA LEU A 25 -19.55 -1.05 -1.02
C LEU A 25 -18.48 -1.97 -1.59
N SER A 26 -18.74 -2.48 -2.80
CA SER A 26 -17.76 -2.99 -3.72
C SER A 26 -16.65 -1.97 -3.65
N ARG A 27 -15.54 -2.36 -3.04
CA ARG A 27 -14.40 -1.50 -2.85
C ARG A 27 -13.95 -1.18 -4.28
N PHE A 28 -14.38 -0.03 -4.77
CA PHE A 28 -14.10 0.49 -6.10
C PHE A 28 -12.59 0.69 -6.20
N TYR A 29 -11.84 -0.38 -6.43
CA TYR A 29 -10.54 -0.30 -7.02
C TYR A 29 -10.80 -0.01 -8.49
N SER A 30 -11.02 1.26 -8.81
CA SER A 30 -10.72 1.80 -10.12
C SER A 30 -9.42 1.17 -10.57
N LYS A 31 -9.41 0.54 -11.74
CA LYS A 31 -8.27 -0.21 -12.27
C LYS A 31 -6.96 0.53 -11.97
N PRO A 32 -5.88 -0.16 -11.53
CA PRO A 32 -4.61 0.51 -11.29
C PRO A 32 -4.28 1.29 -12.55
N ALA A 33 -4.12 2.62 -12.42
CA ALA A 33 -3.79 3.47 -13.54
C ALA A 33 -2.56 2.83 -14.21
N PRO A 34 -2.60 2.55 -15.53
CA PRO A 34 -1.44 2.01 -16.22
C PRO A 34 -0.32 3.03 -16.05
N TYR A 35 0.66 2.72 -15.22
CA TYR A 35 1.86 3.53 -15.04
C TYR A 35 2.61 3.50 -16.36
N ALA A 36 2.30 4.46 -17.23
CA ALA A 36 2.86 4.59 -18.57
C ALA A 36 4.36 4.99 -18.54
N VAL A 37 4.86 5.41 -17.37
CA VAL A 37 6.28 5.67 -17.19
C VAL A 37 6.94 4.34 -16.87
N LYS A 38 7.82 3.88 -17.77
CA LYS A 38 8.72 2.74 -17.58
C LYS A 38 9.79 3.11 -16.54
N VAL A 39 9.35 3.39 -15.32
CA VAL A 39 10.24 3.64 -14.20
C VAL A 39 10.86 2.30 -13.81
N GLY A 40 12.18 2.23 -13.80
CA GLY A 40 12.88 1.05 -13.32
C GLY A 40 12.70 0.85 -11.81
N ILE A 41 12.87 -0.39 -11.32
CA ILE A 41 13.10 -0.65 -9.89
C ILE A 41 14.21 0.24 -9.31
N PRO A 42 15.37 0.47 -9.96
CA PRO A 42 16.43 1.26 -9.37
C PRO A 42 16.01 2.73 -9.23
N GLU A 43 15.42 3.32 -10.27
CA GLU A 43 14.90 4.69 -10.24
C GLU A 43 13.82 4.87 -9.17
N PHE A 44 12.92 3.88 -9.03
CA PHE A 44 11.90 3.91 -7.98
C PHE A 44 12.50 3.91 -6.58
N LEU A 45 13.50 3.06 -6.32
CA LEU A 45 14.13 2.94 -5.00
C LEU A 45 15.02 4.15 -4.68
N SER A 46 15.76 4.68 -5.65
CA SER A 46 16.51 5.93 -5.50
C SER A 46 15.60 7.13 -5.20
N GLY A 47 14.41 7.18 -5.81
CA GLY A 47 13.43 8.22 -5.51
C GLY A 47 12.88 8.15 -4.08
N ILE A 48 12.81 6.95 -3.48
CA ILE A 48 12.37 6.77 -2.09
C ILE A 48 13.43 7.28 -1.11
N GLY A 49 14.70 7.02 -1.41
CA GLY A 49 15.85 7.30 -0.55
C GLY A 49 15.86 6.45 0.73
N GLY A 50 16.60 6.92 1.74
CA GLY A 50 16.65 6.27 3.06
C GLY A 50 17.35 4.91 3.08
N GLY A 51 18.34 4.71 2.20
CA GLY A 51 19.21 3.53 2.17
C GLY A 51 18.60 2.27 1.56
N VAL A 52 17.40 2.35 0.99
CA VAL A 52 16.73 1.21 0.35
C VAL A 52 17.40 0.79 -0.96
N GLU A 53 18.19 1.69 -1.56
CA GLU A 53 19.01 1.48 -2.76
C GLU A 53 19.97 0.28 -2.63
N THR A 54 20.46 0.01 -1.42
CA THR A 54 21.34 -1.13 -1.15
C THR A 54 20.68 -2.50 -1.43
N HIS A 55 19.36 -2.54 -1.52
CA HIS A 55 18.59 -3.75 -1.79
C HIS A 55 18.10 -3.86 -3.24
N VAL A 56 18.50 -2.94 -4.13
CA VAL A 56 18.13 -2.93 -5.55
C VAL A 56 18.50 -4.24 -6.24
N ALA A 57 19.77 -4.66 -6.14
CA ALA A 57 20.25 -5.87 -6.82
C ALA A 57 19.45 -7.13 -6.48
N ARG A 58 19.02 -7.28 -5.22
CA ARG A 58 18.19 -8.43 -4.80
C ARG A 58 16.76 -8.33 -5.32
N LEU A 59 16.19 -7.13 -5.33
CA LEU A 59 14.82 -6.90 -5.79
C LEU A 59 14.71 -7.03 -7.31
N GLU A 60 15.72 -6.62 -8.06
CA GLU A 60 15.79 -6.80 -9.51
C GLU A 60 15.86 -8.27 -9.90
N THR A 61 16.75 -9.06 -9.28
CA THR A 61 16.87 -10.50 -9.59
C THR A 61 15.58 -11.27 -9.29
N GLU A 62 14.90 -10.96 -8.19
CA GLU A 62 13.74 -11.73 -7.73
C GLU A 62 12.40 -11.28 -8.34
N LEU A 63 12.22 -9.98 -8.56
CA LEU A 63 10.96 -9.43 -9.09
C LEU A 63 11.06 -9.11 -10.58
N GLY A 64 12.19 -8.57 -11.03
CA GLY A 64 12.46 -8.15 -12.42
C GLY A 64 11.66 -6.95 -12.92
N ASP A 65 10.44 -6.73 -12.42
CA ASP A 65 9.53 -5.67 -12.86
C ASP A 65 8.97 -4.86 -11.68
N LEU A 66 8.80 -3.55 -11.90
CA LEU A 66 8.20 -2.63 -10.94
C LEU A 66 6.75 -3.03 -10.65
N SER A 67 5.99 -3.50 -11.63
CA SER A 67 4.59 -3.91 -11.42
C SER A 67 4.48 -5.01 -10.36
N LYS A 68 5.40 -5.98 -10.39
CA LYS A 68 5.48 -7.03 -9.38
C LYS A 68 5.86 -6.46 -8.02
N LEU A 69 6.81 -5.50 -7.96
CA LEU A 69 7.18 -4.80 -6.72
C LEU A 69 5.98 -4.12 -6.04
N LEU A 70 5.15 -3.42 -6.81
CA LEU A 70 3.97 -2.67 -6.30
C LEU A 70 2.85 -3.57 -5.77
N VAL A 71 2.80 -4.83 -6.22
CA VAL A 71 1.83 -5.83 -5.77
C VAL A 71 2.38 -6.64 -4.59
N THR A 72 3.71 -6.72 -4.44
CA THR A 72 4.34 -7.51 -3.37
C THR A 72 3.90 -7.12 -1.97
N ARG A 73 3.84 -8.12 -1.09
CA ARG A 73 3.52 -7.95 0.33
C ARG A 73 4.73 -8.19 1.23
N THR A 74 4.59 -7.80 2.50
CA THR A 74 5.68 -7.78 3.50
C THR A 74 6.40 -9.12 3.67
N LEU A 75 5.70 -10.26 3.58
CA LEU A 75 6.29 -11.58 3.74
C LEU A 75 7.31 -11.91 2.65
N LYS A 76 7.03 -11.54 1.39
CA LYS A 76 7.96 -11.72 0.28
C LYS A 76 9.20 -10.82 0.45
N LEU A 77 9.00 -9.56 0.82
CA LEU A 77 10.10 -8.64 1.12
C LEU A 77 10.96 -9.11 2.32
N LYS A 78 10.35 -9.77 3.31
CA LYS A 78 11.09 -10.39 4.42
C LYS A 78 11.96 -11.56 3.95
N LYS A 79 11.47 -12.39 3.02
CA LYS A 79 12.25 -13.50 2.44
C LYS A 79 13.49 -13.00 1.70
N PHE A 80 13.46 -11.80 1.12
CA PHE A 80 14.62 -11.17 0.48
C PHE A 80 15.66 -10.61 1.48
N GLY A 81 15.41 -10.74 2.79
CA GLY A 81 16.32 -10.27 3.83
C GLY A 81 16.27 -8.75 4.07
N ILE A 82 15.25 -8.06 3.56
CA ILE A 82 15.13 -6.60 3.70
C ILE A 82 14.72 -6.25 5.14
N PRO A 83 15.43 -5.37 5.86
CA PRO A 83 15.07 -4.91 7.21
C PRO A 83 13.66 -4.31 7.33
N CYS A 84 13.05 -4.40 8.52
CA CYS A 84 11.66 -3.98 8.74
C CYS A 84 11.41 -2.50 8.40
N LYS A 85 12.39 -1.61 8.71
CA LYS A 85 12.31 -0.18 8.40
C LYS A 85 12.18 0.05 6.89
N HIS A 86 13.03 -0.60 6.09
CA HIS A 86 13.00 -0.49 4.63
C HIS A 86 11.75 -1.11 4.03
N ARG A 87 11.29 -2.28 4.53
CA ARG A 87 10.01 -2.87 4.07
C ARG A 87 8.83 -1.92 4.25
N LYS A 88 8.75 -1.24 5.39
CA LYS A 88 7.69 -0.23 5.65
C LYS A 88 7.78 0.93 4.67
N LEU A 89 8.99 1.40 4.38
CA LEU A 89 9.21 2.51 3.45
C LEU A 89 8.81 2.14 2.01
N ILE A 90 9.25 0.98 1.51
CA ILE A 90 8.90 0.46 0.19
C ILE A 90 7.37 0.37 0.06
N LEU A 91 6.68 -0.24 1.03
CA LEU A 91 5.23 -0.41 0.97
C LEU A 91 4.48 0.93 1.04
N LYS A 92 4.96 1.89 1.85
CA LYS A 92 4.39 3.24 1.93
C LYS A 92 4.47 3.95 0.58
N TYR A 93 5.63 3.97 -0.06
CA TYR A 93 5.81 4.64 -1.35
C TYR A 93 5.21 3.88 -2.51
N SER A 94 5.18 2.53 -2.46
CA SER A 94 4.45 1.72 -3.45
C SER A 94 2.97 2.08 -3.47
N GLN A 95 2.36 2.26 -2.30
CA GLN A 95 0.97 2.68 -2.23
C GLN A 95 0.77 4.12 -2.74
N LYS A 96 1.67 5.05 -2.41
CA LYS A 96 1.60 6.43 -2.94
C LYS A 96 1.74 6.48 -4.46
N TYR A 97 2.66 5.69 -5.00
CA TYR A 97 2.86 5.53 -6.43
C TYR A 97 1.58 4.98 -7.08
N ARG A 98 1.00 3.92 -6.49
CA ARG A 98 -0.30 3.33 -6.87
C ARG A 98 -1.50 4.28 -6.85
N LEU A 99 -1.40 5.37 -6.10
CA LEU A 99 -2.43 6.41 -6.02
C LEU A 99 -2.09 7.63 -6.89
N GLY A 100 -0.92 7.65 -7.54
CA GLY A 100 -0.43 8.78 -8.33
C GLY A 100 0.01 9.99 -7.49
N LEU A 101 0.02 9.87 -6.15
CA LEU A 101 0.36 10.94 -5.21
C LEU A 101 1.86 11.24 -5.14
N TRP A 102 2.67 10.31 -5.64
CA TRP A 102 4.11 10.41 -5.61
C TRP A 102 4.67 9.79 -6.88
N LYS A 103 5.69 10.44 -7.44
CA LYS A 103 6.48 9.94 -8.56
C LYS A 103 7.97 10.10 -8.20
N PRO A 104 8.82 9.14 -8.57
CA PRO A 104 10.26 9.31 -8.47
C PRO A 104 10.65 10.56 -9.26
N ARG A 105 11.41 11.46 -8.64
CA ARG A 105 12.04 12.56 -9.35
C ARG A 105 13.42 12.10 -9.80
N ALA A 106 13.71 12.22 -11.10
CA ALA A 106 15.01 11.89 -11.69
C ALA A 106 16.15 12.80 -11.18
N ASP A 107 15.84 13.86 -10.43
CA ASP A 107 16.79 14.83 -9.89
C ASP A 107 17.79 14.21 -8.89
N ALA A 108 17.51 13.01 -8.35
CA ALA A 108 18.40 12.31 -7.43
C ALA A 108 19.58 11.58 -8.11
N ILE A 109 19.67 11.60 -9.45
CA ILE A 109 20.76 10.94 -10.21
C ILE A 109 22.07 11.76 -10.20
N LYS A 110 22.12 12.90 -9.50
CA LYS A 110 23.34 13.70 -9.33
C LYS A 110 23.79 13.75 -7.87
N ALA A 111 24.64 12.80 -7.48
CA ALA A 111 25.77 12.99 -6.57
C ALA A 111 26.63 11.71 -6.56
#